data_AF-A0A833XA84-F1
#
_entry.id   AF-A0A833XA84-F1
#
_cell.length_a   1.000
_cell.length_b   1.000
_cell.length_c   1.000
_cell.angle_alpha   90.00
_cell.angle_beta   90.00
_cell.angle_gamma   90.00
#
_symmetry.space_group_name_H-M   'P 1'
#
loop_
_entity.id
_entity.type
_entity.pdbx_description
1 polymer ?
#
loop_
_entity_poly.entity_id
_entity_poly.type
_entity_poly.pdbx_seq_one_letter_code
_entity_poly.pdbx_strand_id
1 'polypeptide(L)'
;MAKLKIGGTWAGVIEVVLEEWTVPMLRIEVAKRSNCGPESINLICAGKVLRDGDGTEKLAQLGVKNNARILASRGSIEEGKSLEEGLLAEEERSRRLSRVKAAATALAKRHADGSLPVEDFNIEVEDQSGQIVQLGSETDQRAVMMGLMLHANGKQLIRSENYKDALEVLTMGEEAFSLCNPKVIELIDNVPILQMDMVWCYFMLRDIRWLSVAGARLEKAREGIERAHGKDYSRVRLLQAGRHPELAIHLRLELLEGVVAYHNGEFDRSRKALTSAHAKYFQLQVPDEALSLVMSMGFKERDAKRALRMSNQDVGSAVDFLVEEKAKRAQKREEDIRRRTEIMEQKRYGMTPSKKAVDLNKLNELVSVGFEKDLAAEALRRNENDFEKALDNLTDPEANSAIQVDIESRKRKRTRQASETAIEQLVRMGFERSRVVAALQAGGTIEQAMQQLLSQSDSNSTVGADNSANSSAPILPDASGSSNDVGGPSTASEAEERDAEMEDALAGELAKGDALTDYDIEVLNEGEAINEYLALLESAGNSVEASRQ
;
A
#
# COMPACT_ATOMS: atom_id res chain seq x y z
N MET A 1 28.43 49.41 -40.08
CA MET A 1 28.23 47.98 -40.38
C MET A 1 29.35 47.19 -39.72
N ALA A 2 29.03 46.38 -38.72
CA ALA A 2 29.97 45.44 -38.11
C ALA A 2 29.74 44.03 -38.66
N LYS A 3 30.81 43.26 -38.83
CA LYS A 3 30.74 41.88 -39.31
C LYS A 3 30.77 40.92 -38.13
N LEU A 4 29.71 40.15 -37.92
CA LEU A 4 29.67 39.08 -36.92
C LEU A 4 29.95 37.74 -37.59
N LYS A 5 30.85 36.95 -37.02
CA LYS A 5 31.16 35.60 -37.49
C LYS A 5 30.36 34.61 -36.65
N ILE A 6 29.38 33.97 -37.25
CA ILE A 6 28.57 32.95 -36.59
C ILE A 6 29.11 31.57 -36.97
N GLY A 7 29.24 30.69 -35.99
CA GLY A 7 29.57 29.28 -36.18
C GLY A 7 28.63 28.40 -35.37
N GLY A 8 28.53 27.11 -35.70
CA GLY A 8 27.62 26.16 -35.06
C GLY A 8 26.49 25.72 -35.99
N THR A 9 25.22 25.85 -35.58
CA THR A 9 24.03 25.42 -36.36
C THR A 9 23.96 26.02 -37.76
N TRP A 10 24.54 27.21 -37.95
CA TRP A 10 24.83 27.81 -39.25
C TRP A 10 26.18 28.53 -39.18
N ALA A 11 26.97 28.48 -40.26
CA ALA A 11 28.27 29.12 -40.33
C ALA A 11 28.28 30.21 -41.42
N GLY A 12 28.56 31.45 -41.02
CA GLY A 12 28.60 32.56 -41.97
C GLY A 12 28.83 33.92 -41.32
N VAL A 13 28.91 34.95 -42.16
CA VAL A 13 29.10 36.34 -41.73
C VAL A 13 27.79 37.09 -41.86
N ILE A 14 27.36 37.75 -40.78
CA ILE A 14 26.20 38.65 -40.79
C ILE A 14 26.70 40.07 -40.57
N GLU A 15 26.31 40.96 -41.47
CA GLU A 15 26.54 42.41 -41.32
C GLU A 15 25.41 43.00 -40.48
N VAL A 16 25.76 43.52 -39.30
CA VAL A 16 24.79 44.10 -38.37
C VAL A 16 25.21 45.51 -37.95
N VAL A 17 24.24 46.30 -37.50
CA VAL A 17 24.48 47.58 -36.84
C VAL A 17 24.43 47.34 -35.33
N LEU A 18 25.59 47.32 -34.67
CA LEU A 18 25.73 46.96 -33.25
C LEU A 18 24.93 47.87 -32.29
N GLU A 19 24.60 49.08 -32.75
CA GLU A 19 23.86 50.10 -32.00
C GLU A 19 22.33 50.01 -32.20
N GLU A 20 21.84 49.15 -33.09
CA GLU A 20 20.40 49.01 -33.39
C GLU A 20 19.89 47.58 -33.17
N TRP A 21 20.77 46.59 -33.34
CA TRP A 21 20.40 45.19 -33.23
C TRP A 21 20.35 44.71 -31.77
N THR A 22 19.33 43.93 -31.45
CA THR A 22 19.13 43.25 -30.14
C THR A 22 19.38 41.74 -30.27
N VAL A 23 19.51 41.04 -29.13
CA VAL A 23 19.70 39.56 -29.09
C VAL A 23 18.57 38.80 -29.80
N PRO A 24 17.28 39.15 -29.62
CA PRO A 24 16.19 38.49 -30.34
C PRO A 24 16.28 38.69 -31.86
N MET A 25 16.63 39.89 -32.32
CA MET A 25 16.78 40.17 -33.77
C MET A 25 17.89 39.33 -34.39
N LEU A 26 19.03 39.22 -33.69
CA LEU A 26 20.13 38.36 -34.13
C LEU A 26 19.73 36.88 -34.13
N ARG A 27 18.97 36.43 -33.14
CA ARG A 27 18.49 35.04 -33.07
C ARG A 27 17.51 34.71 -34.20
N ILE A 28 16.58 35.62 -34.51
CA ILE A 28 15.64 35.47 -35.63
C ILE A 28 16.39 35.38 -36.97
N GLU A 29 17.41 36.22 -37.18
CA GLU A 29 18.17 36.20 -38.43
C GLU A 29 19.02 34.93 -38.58
N VAL A 30 19.61 34.43 -37.49
CA VAL A 30 20.29 33.13 -37.47
C VAL A 30 19.30 31.99 -37.72
N ALA A 31 18.12 32.04 -37.09
CA ALA A 31 17.05 31.05 -37.23
C ALA A 31 16.52 30.94 -38.66
N LYS A 32 16.29 32.09 -39.32
CA LYS A 32 15.88 32.15 -40.74
C LYS A 32 16.90 31.49 -41.66
N ARG A 33 18.19 31.70 -41.40
CA ARG A 33 19.28 31.14 -42.23
C ARG A 33 19.61 29.70 -41.91
N SER A 34 19.29 29.23 -40.70
CA SER A 34 19.49 27.85 -40.27
C SER A 34 18.24 26.96 -40.43
N ASN A 35 17.14 27.49 -41.00
CA ASN A 35 15.86 26.81 -41.15
C ASN A 35 15.33 26.20 -39.82
N CYS A 36 15.54 26.90 -38.70
CA CYS A 36 15.13 26.48 -37.36
C CYS A 36 14.21 27.52 -36.71
N GLY A 37 13.45 27.14 -35.67
CA GLY A 37 12.65 28.09 -34.89
C GLY A 37 13.56 28.97 -34.00
N PRO A 38 13.27 30.27 -33.84
CA PRO A 38 14.09 31.18 -33.04
C PRO A 38 14.20 30.74 -31.57
N GLU A 39 13.19 30.09 -31.01
CA GLU A 39 13.19 29.58 -29.62
C GLU A 39 14.15 28.40 -29.39
N SER A 40 14.70 27.81 -30.44
CA SER A 40 15.57 26.62 -30.34
C SER A 40 17.07 26.94 -30.44
N ILE A 41 17.45 28.23 -30.49
CA ILE A 41 18.82 28.66 -30.78
C ILE A 41 19.40 29.42 -29.58
N ASN A 42 20.42 28.81 -28.97
CA ASN A 42 21.26 29.47 -27.98
C ASN A 42 22.43 30.17 -28.66
N LEU A 43 22.62 31.45 -28.37
CA LEU A 43 23.73 32.25 -28.88
C LEU A 43 24.79 32.42 -27.78
N ILE A 44 26.04 32.08 -28.07
CA ILE A 44 27.15 32.15 -27.11
C ILE A 44 28.24 33.06 -27.69
N CYS A 45 28.60 34.12 -26.97
CA CYS A 45 29.67 35.04 -27.35
C CYS A 45 30.75 35.05 -26.26
N ALA A 46 32.00 34.76 -26.63
CA ALA A 46 33.16 34.75 -25.73
C ALA A 46 32.96 33.95 -24.42
N GLY A 47 32.25 32.80 -24.50
CA GLY A 47 32.00 31.91 -23.36
C GLY A 47 30.78 32.26 -22.50
N LYS A 48 30.01 33.31 -22.84
CA LYS A 48 28.76 33.68 -22.16
C LYS A 48 27.56 33.43 -23.07
N VAL A 49 26.52 32.77 -22.53
CA VAL A 49 25.23 32.59 -23.20
C VAL A 49 24.49 33.94 -23.20
N LEU A 50 24.13 34.42 -24.39
CA LEU A 50 23.34 35.63 -24.58
C LEU A 50 21.86 35.30 -24.26
N ARG A 51 21.41 35.72 -23.08
CA ARG A 51 20.01 35.60 -22.67
C ARG A 51 19.20 36.76 -23.25
N ASP A 52 17.93 36.54 -23.53
CA ASP A 52 17.01 37.63 -23.79
C ASP A 52 16.69 38.26 -22.43
N GLY A 53 17.26 39.42 -22.15
CA GLY A 53 16.74 40.30 -21.10
C GLY A 53 15.44 40.96 -21.58
N ASP A 54 15.23 42.22 -21.19
CA ASP A 54 14.04 43.03 -21.50
C ASP A 54 13.87 43.41 -23.00
N GLY A 55 14.52 42.70 -23.92
CA GLY A 55 14.40 42.89 -25.38
C GLY A 55 14.94 44.21 -25.94
N THR A 56 15.43 45.11 -25.08
CA THR A 56 15.88 46.48 -25.41
C THR A 56 17.41 46.66 -25.35
N GLU A 57 18.14 45.68 -24.81
CA GLU A 57 19.60 45.71 -24.73
C GLU A 57 20.24 45.53 -26.12
N LYS A 58 21.09 46.49 -26.48
CA LYS A 58 21.79 46.51 -27.77
C LYS A 58 22.99 45.58 -27.74
N LEU A 59 23.34 44.95 -28.86
CA LEU A 59 24.50 44.06 -28.95
C LEU A 59 25.82 44.71 -28.49
N ALA A 60 25.99 46.03 -28.68
CA ALA A 60 27.14 46.78 -28.17
C ALA A 60 27.24 46.80 -26.63
N GLN A 61 26.09 46.85 -25.93
CA GLN A 61 26.03 46.87 -24.46
C GLN A 61 26.36 45.48 -23.87
N LEU A 62 26.09 44.42 -24.63
CA LEU A 62 26.42 43.03 -24.29
C LEU A 62 27.86 42.63 -24.63
N GLY A 63 28.71 43.61 -24.99
CA GLY A 63 30.13 43.39 -25.26
C GLY A 63 30.44 42.76 -26.62
N VAL A 64 29.46 42.74 -27.54
CA VAL A 64 29.66 42.24 -28.91
C VAL A 64 30.41 43.30 -29.73
N LYS A 65 31.64 42.98 -30.14
CA LYS A 65 32.51 43.86 -30.92
C LYS A 65 32.46 43.51 -32.41
N ASN A 66 32.97 44.42 -33.26
CA ASN A 66 33.18 44.11 -34.68
C ASN A 66 34.13 42.91 -34.83
N ASN A 67 33.79 41.95 -35.70
CA ASN A 67 34.44 40.64 -35.86
C ASN A 67 34.30 39.67 -34.68
N ALA A 68 33.33 39.85 -33.78
CA ALA A 68 33.05 38.88 -32.72
C ALA A 68 32.64 37.51 -33.29
N ARG A 69 33.07 36.45 -32.60
CA ARG A 69 32.70 35.06 -32.89
C ARG A 69 31.54 34.66 -31.99
N ILE A 70 30.41 34.32 -32.61
CA ILE A 70 29.20 33.89 -31.92
C ILE A 70 28.96 32.43 -32.28
N LEU A 71 28.85 31.57 -31.28
CA LEU A 71 28.48 30.17 -31.46
C LEU A 71 26.96 30.08 -31.31
N ALA A 72 26.27 29.65 -32.37
CA ALA A 72 24.87 29.29 -32.33
C ALA A 72 24.79 27.77 -32.09
N SER A 73 24.21 27.35 -30.97
CA SER A 73 23.90 25.95 -30.72
C SER A 73 22.39 25.75 -30.70
N ARG A 74 21.94 24.61 -31.21
CA ARG A 74 20.54 24.21 -31.09
C ARG A 74 20.33 23.60 -29.70
N GLY A 75 19.47 24.20 -28.90
CA GLY A 75 18.99 23.65 -27.63
C GLY A 75 17.48 23.48 -27.72
N SER A 76 16.98 22.26 -27.56
CA SER A 76 15.56 21.96 -27.49
C SER A 76 15.05 22.29 -26.08
N ILE A 77 14.29 23.39 -25.96
CA ILE A 77 13.58 23.72 -24.71
C ILE A 77 12.58 22.60 -24.33
N GLU A 78 12.06 21.87 -25.33
CA GLU A 78 11.21 20.69 -25.14
C GLU A 78 11.94 19.51 -24.47
N GLU A 79 13.25 19.35 -24.68
CA GLU A 79 14.05 18.34 -23.95
C GLU A 79 14.30 18.77 -22.50
N GLY A 80 14.46 20.08 -22.24
CA GLY A 80 14.59 20.60 -20.88
C GLY A 80 13.31 20.46 -20.05
N LYS A 81 12.16 20.79 -20.64
CA LYS A 81 10.85 20.64 -20.00
C LYS A 81 10.47 19.17 -19.79
N SER A 82 10.70 18.31 -20.79
CA SER A 82 10.44 16.87 -20.66
C SER A 82 11.38 16.19 -19.67
N LEU A 83 12.62 16.67 -19.53
CA LEU A 83 13.54 16.21 -18.50
C LEU A 83 13.10 16.65 -17.10
N GLU A 84 12.68 17.91 -16.92
CA GLU A 84 12.18 18.41 -15.64
C GLU A 84 10.89 17.70 -15.21
N GLU A 85 9.94 17.50 -16.13
CA GLU A 85 8.73 16.72 -15.89
C GLU A 85 9.04 15.25 -15.58
N GLY A 86 10.03 14.65 -16.26
CA GLY A 86 10.48 13.29 -16.00
C GLY A 86 11.11 13.12 -14.61
N LEU A 87 11.93 14.08 -14.18
CA LEU A 87 12.54 14.07 -12.84
C LEU A 87 11.50 14.24 -11.73
N LEU A 88 10.51 15.13 -11.92
CA LEU A 88 9.42 15.31 -10.96
C LEU A 88 8.56 14.04 -10.84
N ALA A 89 8.29 13.37 -11.97
CA ALA A 89 7.56 12.11 -11.97
C ALA A 89 8.35 10.98 -11.27
N GLU A 90 9.67 10.93 -11.46
CA GLU A 90 10.54 9.96 -10.79
C GLU A 90 10.65 10.24 -9.28
N GLU A 91 10.71 11.51 -8.89
CA GLU A 91 10.69 11.90 -7.47
C GLU A 91 9.36 11.52 -6.81
N GLU A 92 8.22 11.81 -7.45
CA GLU A 92 6.90 11.42 -6.93
C GLU A 92 6.77 9.90 -6.81
N ARG A 93 7.26 9.16 -7.80
CA ARG A 93 7.32 7.70 -7.80
C ARG A 93 8.16 7.17 -6.64
N SER A 94 9.36 7.72 -6.43
CA SER A 94 10.24 7.36 -5.32
C SER A 94 9.58 7.61 -3.96
N ARG A 95 8.84 8.72 -3.83
CA ARG A 95 8.09 9.08 -2.62
C ARG A 95 6.95 8.10 -2.34
N ARG A 96 6.23 7.66 -3.37
CA ARG A 96 5.17 6.64 -3.22
C ARG A 96 5.74 5.31 -2.76
N LEU A 97 6.86 4.89 -3.34
CA LEU A 97 7.51 3.63 -2.98
C LEU A 97 8.10 3.66 -1.57
N SER A 98 8.70 4.78 -1.15
CA SER A 98 9.19 4.94 0.22
C SER A 98 8.05 4.87 1.24
N ARG A 99 6.87 5.44 0.91
CA ARG A 99 5.66 5.32 1.74
C ARG A 99 5.19 3.88 1.86
N VAL A 100 5.13 3.13 0.74
CA VAL A 100 4.76 1.70 0.75
C VAL A 100 5.71 0.88 1.62
N LYS A 101 7.03 1.09 1.48
CA LYS A 101 8.05 0.39 2.29
C LYS A 101 7.93 0.72 3.77
N ALA A 102 7.73 1.99 4.12
CA ALA A 102 7.56 2.43 5.50
C ALA A 102 6.29 1.81 6.13
N ALA A 103 5.16 1.85 5.43
CA ALA A 103 3.89 1.27 5.88
C ALA A 103 4.00 -0.26 6.08
N ALA A 104 4.58 -0.99 5.11
CA ALA A 104 4.80 -2.43 5.23
C ALA A 104 5.72 -2.78 6.41
N THR A 105 6.78 -1.99 6.63
CA THR A 105 7.70 -2.17 7.75
C THR A 105 7.02 -1.91 9.09
N ALA A 106 6.19 -0.87 9.18
CA ALA A 106 5.48 -0.49 10.40
C ALA A 106 4.44 -1.54 10.79
N LEU A 107 3.64 -2.03 9.82
CA LEU A 107 2.67 -3.09 10.07
C LEU A 107 3.36 -4.39 10.50
N ALA A 108 4.39 -4.82 9.78
CA ALA A 108 5.11 -6.06 10.12
C ALA A 108 5.77 -6.03 11.51
N LYS A 109 6.21 -4.85 11.99
CA LYS A 109 6.71 -4.68 13.38
C LYS A 109 5.62 -4.92 14.42
N ARG A 110 4.42 -4.36 14.21
CA ARG A 110 3.34 -4.37 15.22
C ARG A 110 2.80 -5.77 15.49
N HIS A 111 2.79 -6.62 14.48
CA HIS A 111 2.35 -8.00 14.63
C HIS A 111 3.36 -8.91 15.35
N ALA A 112 4.63 -8.52 15.40
CA ALA A 112 5.69 -9.34 15.96
C ALA A 112 5.80 -9.17 17.50
N ASP A 113 5.50 -7.99 18.02
CA ASP A 113 5.68 -7.63 19.45
C ASP A 113 4.54 -8.11 20.37
N GLY A 114 3.47 -8.71 19.84
CA GLY A 114 2.34 -9.23 20.63
C GLY A 114 1.60 -8.20 21.49
N SER A 115 1.90 -6.91 21.32
CA SER A 115 1.20 -5.79 21.96
C SER A 115 -0.24 -5.69 21.47
N LEU A 116 -1.16 -5.12 22.28
CA LEU A 116 -2.54 -4.94 21.85
C LEU A 116 -2.58 -4.21 20.51
N PRO A 117 -3.22 -4.77 19.48
CA PRO A 117 -3.39 -4.08 18.22
C PRO A 117 -4.09 -2.75 18.47
N VAL A 118 -3.39 -1.64 18.16
CA VAL A 118 -3.99 -0.31 18.20
C VAL A 118 -5.16 -0.23 17.22
N GLU A 119 -5.16 -1.08 16.18
CA GLU A 119 -6.18 -1.20 15.12
C GLU A 119 -6.59 -2.65 14.79
N ASP A 120 -7.65 -2.80 13.99
CA ASP A 120 -8.31 -4.06 13.61
C ASP A 120 -7.50 -4.94 12.63
N PHE A 121 -6.26 -4.57 12.32
CA PHE A 121 -5.39 -5.37 11.47
C PHE A 121 -4.73 -6.44 12.32
N ASN A 122 -5.29 -7.65 12.30
CA ASN A 122 -4.57 -8.86 12.70
C ASN A 122 -4.28 -9.65 11.42
N ILE A 123 -3.02 -9.61 10.97
CA ILE A 123 -2.54 -10.32 9.79
C ILE A 123 -1.92 -11.61 10.33
N GLU A 124 -2.61 -12.72 10.12
CA GLU A 124 -2.13 -14.04 10.48
C GLU A 124 -1.65 -14.74 9.21
N VAL A 125 -0.52 -15.45 9.32
CA VAL A 125 0.01 -16.22 8.20
C VAL A 125 -0.73 -17.56 8.18
N GLU A 126 -1.45 -17.81 7.08
CA GLU A 126 -2.19 -19.04 6.84
C GLU A 126 -1.41 -19.96 5.89
N ASP A 127 -1.54 -21.28 6.07
CA ASP A 127 -1.10 -22.26 5.09
C ASP A 127 -2.09 -22.38 3.92
N GLN A 128 -1.75 -23.23 2.94
CA GLN A 128 -2.60 -23.51 1.77
C GLN A 128 -3.98 -24.10 2.14
N SER A 129 -4.18 -24.58 3.37
CA SER A 129 -5.45 -25.11 3.87
C SER A 129 -6.27 -24.08 4.66
N GLY A 130 -5.71 -22.89 4.91
CA GLY A 130 -6.31 -21.83 5.73
C GLY A 130 -6.04 -21.97 7.23
N GLN A 131 -5.06 -22.79 7.63
CA GLN A 131 -4.68 -22.93 9.04
C GLN A 131 -3.58 -21.94 9.41
N ILE A 132 -3.69 -21.34 10.59
CA ILE A 132 -2.71 -20.38 11.10
C ILE A 132 -1.38 -21.11 11.38
N VAL A 133 -0.29 -20.59 10.82
CA VAL A 133 1.06 -21.13 11.00
C VAL A 133 1.85 -20.24 11.95
N GLN A 134 2.42 -20.84 12.99
CA GLN A 134 3.43 -20.18 13.81
C GLN A 134 4.77 -20.23 13.08
N LEU A 135 5.20 -19.08 12.57
CA LEU A 135 6.51 -18.91 11.97
C LEU A 135 7.59 -18.85 13.06
N GLY A 136 8.81 -19.24 12.72
CA GLY A 136 9.90 -19.49 13.66
C GLY A 136 10.25 -18.32 14.59
N SER A 137 11.24 -17.51 14.23
CA SER A 137 11.63 -16.35 15.04
C SER A 137 10.73 -15.14 14.77
N GLU A 138 10.66 -14.19 15.71
CA GLU A 138 9.97 -12.91 15.52
C GLU A 138 10.49 -12.17 14.27
N THR A 139 11.79 -12.26 14.00
CA THR A 139 12.41 -11.70 12.79
C THR A 139 11.94 -12.39 11.52
N ASP A 140 11.80 -13.72 11.53
CA ASP A 140 11.27 -14.47 10.39
C ASP A 140 9.79 -14.13 10.15
N GLN A 141 8.99 -14.06 11.22
CA GLN A 141 7.58 -13.70 11.11
C GLN A 141 7.41 -12.32 10.49
N ARG A 142 8.16 -11.32 10.97
CA ARG A 142 8.15 -9.97 10.42
C ARG A 142 8.57 -9.93 8.95
N ALA A 143 9.62 -10.65 8.59
CA ALA A 143 10.14 -10.68 7.24
C ALA A 143 9.18 -11.36 6.25
N VAL A 144 8.58 -12.51 6.64
CA VAL A 144 7.54 -13.18 5.85
C VAL A 144 6.31 -12.28 5.67
N MET A 145 5.83 -11.66 6.75
CA MET A 145 4.68 -10.76 6.70
C MET A 145 4.90 -9.57 5.76
N MET A 146 6.07 -8.93 5.87
CA MET A 146 6.46 -7.85 4.98
C MET A 146 6.52 -8.32 3.53
N GLY A 147 7.10 -9.49 3.27
CA GLY A 147 7.17 -10.10 1.94
C GLY A 147 5.78 -10.39 1.35
N LEU A 148 4.86 -10.95 2.14
CA LEU A 148 3.49 -11.25 1.72
C LEU A 148 2.68 -9.98 1.40
N MET A 149 2.79 -8.95 2.25
CA MET A 149 2.13 -7.67 2.02
C MET A 149 2.62 -6.98 0.74
N LEU A 150 3.93 -6.95 0.55
CA LEU A 150 4.53 -6.36 -0.65
C LEU A 150 4.19 -7.18 -1.89
N HIS A 151 4.13 -8.51 -1.81
CA HIS A 151 3.70 -9.36 -2.92
C HIS A 151 2.24 -9.09 -3.30
N ALA A 152 1.33 -8.99 -2.33
CA ALA A 152 -0.07 -8.64 -2.57
C ALA A 152 -0.21 -7.26 -3.24
N ASN A 153 0.54 -6.26 -2.77
CA ASN A 153 0.57 -4.93 -3.39
C ASN A 153 1.15 -4.97 -4.81
N GLY A 154 2.23 -5.73 -5.03
CA GLY A 154 2.81 -5.96 -6.35
C GLY A 154 1.81 -6.57 -7.32
N LYS A 155 1.01 -7.56 -6.88
CA LYS A 155 -0.07 -8.14 -7.71
C LYS A 155 -1.17 -7.13 -8.04
N GLN A 156 -1.53 -6.27 -7.10
CA GLN A 156 -2.48 -5.17 -7.37
C GLN A 156 -1.94 -4.22 -8.45
N LEU A 157 -0.66 -3.88 -8.42
CA LEU A 157 0.00 -3.07 -9.44
C LEU A 157 0.05 -3.78 -10.81
N ILE A 158 0.29 -5.09 -10.84
CA ILE A 158 0.21 -5.92 -12.06
C ILE A 158 -1.20 -5.88 -12.67
N ARG A 159 -2.25 -6.03 -11.84
CA ARG A 159 -3.66 -5.93 -12.29
C ARG A 159 -4.01 -4.53 -12.80
N SER A 160 -3.29 -3.51 -12.32
CA SER A 160 -3.44 -2.12 -12.75
C SER A 160 -2.52 -1.77 -13.92
N GLU A 161 -1.86 -2.77 -14.54
CA GLU A 161 -0.91 -2.64 -15.66
C GLU A 161 0.31 -1.74 -15.36
N ASN A 162 0.58 -1.45 -14.09
CA ASN A 162 1.71 -0.63 -13.68
C ASN A 162 2.94 -1.51 -13.36
N TYR A 163 3.49 -2.13 -14.41
CA TYR A 163 4.55 -3.14 -14.29
C TYR A 163 5.88 -2.60 -13.74
N LYS A 164 6.18 -1.31 -13.96
CA LYS A 164 7.42 -0.70 -13.44
C LYS A 164 7.38 -0.59 -11.92
N ASP A 165 6.29 -0.06 -11.37
CA ASP A 165 6.10 0.06 -9.92
C ASP A 165 5.95 -1.32 -9.28
N ALA A 166 5.21 -2.22 -9.95
CA ALA A 166 5.09 -3.60 -9.51
C ALA A 166 6.46 -4.24 -9.31
N LEU A 167 7.39 -4.08 -10.26
CA LEU A 167 8.70 -4.68 -10.15
C LEU A 167 9.50 -4.16 -8.94
N GLU A 168 9.45 -2.86 -8.68
CA GLU A 168 10.17 -2.27 -7.54
C GLU A 168 9.58 -2.76 -6.21
N VAL A 169 8.25 -2.85 -6.11
CA VAL A 169 7.56 -3.43 -4.95
C VAL A 169 7.88 -4.92 -4.77
N LEU A 170 7.87 -5.70 -5.85
CA LEU A 170 8.22 -7.13 -5.80
C LEU A 170 9.69 -7.34 -5.41
N THR A 171 10.59 -6.46 -5.85
CA THR A 171 12.01 -6.49 -5.46
C THR A 171 12.15 -6.24 -3.96
N MET A 172 11.40 -5.27 -3.40
CA MET A 172 11.35 -5.08 -1.95
C MET A 172 10.79 -6.30 -1.22
N GLY A 173 9.81 -7.00 -1.81
CA GLY A 173 9.29 -8.27 -1.29
C GLY A 173 10.32 -9.41 -1.32
N GLU A 174 11.11 -9.53 -2.39
CA GLU A 174 12.22 -10.47 -2.50
C GLU A 174 13.30 -10.20 -1.44
N GLU A 175 13.66 -8.94 -1.23
CA GLU A 175 14.58 -8.52 -0.16
C GLU A 175 14.03 -8.92 1.21
N ALA A 176 12.73 -8.75 1.45
CA ALA A 176 12.07 -9.15 2.70
C ALA A 176 12.21 -10.66 2.94
N PHE A 177 11.85 -11.49 1.96
CA PHE A 177 11.97 -12.95 2.08
C PHE A 177 13.42 -13.42 2.27
N SER A 178 14.39 -12.68 1.72
CA SER A 178 15.82 -12.99 1.86
C SER A 178 16.35 -12.79 3.29
N LEU A 179 15.62 -12.05 4.14
CA LEU A 179 15.96 -11.89 5.56
C LEU A 179 15.55 -13.09 6.42
N CYS A 180 14.67 -13.95 5.90
CA CYS A 180 14.19 -15.14 6.62
C CYS A 180 15.22 -16.28 6.59
N ASN A 181 15.14 -17.17 7.58
CA ASN A 181 15.85 -18.43 7.52
C ASN A 181 15.40 -19.24 6.29
N PRO A 182 16.32 -19.73 5.43
CA PRO A 182 16.01 -20.51 4.23
C PRO A 182 15.06 -21.69 4.49
N LYS A 183 15.17 -22.34 5.66
CA LYS A 183 14.30 -23.47 6.04
C LYS A 183 12.83 -23.08 6.23
N VAL A 184 12.56 -21.84 6.61
CA VAL A 184 11.20 -21.32 6.79
C VAL A 184 10.56 -21.06 5.43
N ILE A 185 11.33 -20.57 4.45
CA ILE A 185 10.84 -20.22 3.11
C ILE A 185 10.81 -21.40 2.13
N GLU A 186 11.54 -22.50 2.40
CA GLU A 186 11.61 -23.66 1.50
C GLU A 186 10.24 -24.27 1.15
N LEU A 187 9.29 -24.19 2.07
CA LEU A 187 7.92 -24.72 1.92
C LEU A 187 6.88 -23.66 1.56
N ILE A 188 7.30 -22.41 1.40
CA ILE A 188 6.45 -21.29 1.03
C ILE A 188 6.48 -21.13 -0.50
N ASP A 189 5.35 -21.32 -1.16
CA ASP A 189 5.19 -21.15 -2.61
C ASP A 189 5.08 -19.67 -3.02
N ASN A 190 4.82 -18.75 -2.10
CA ASN A 190 4.80 -17.31 -2.42
C ASN A 190 6.13 -16.81 -3.00
N VAL A 191 7.28 -17.34 -2.54
CA VAL A 191 8.60 -16.94 -3.07
C VAL A 191 8.75 -17.29 -4.55
N PRO A 192 8.57 -18.56 -5.00
CA PRO A 192 8.65 -18.86 -6.41
C PRO A 192 7.52 -18.21 -7.25
N ILE A 193 6.33 -17.98 -6.69
CA ILE A 193 5.27 -17.21 -7.36
C ILE A 193 5.70 -15.74 -7.57
N LEU A 194 6.32 -15.12 -6.57
CA LEU A 194 6.88 -13.77 -6.67
C LEU A 194 7.94 -13.70 -7.78
N GLN A 195 8.84 -14.70 -7.87
CA GLN A 195 9.82 -14.77 -8.96
C GLN A 195 9.14 -14.83 -10.34
N MET A 196 8.09 -15.63 -10.46
CA MET A 196 7.30 -15.73 -11.70
C MET A 196 6.61 -14.39 -12.04
N ASP A 197 6.04 -13.69 -11.05
CA ASP A 197 5.40 -12.38 -11.24
C ASP A 197 6.41 -11.29 -11.65
N MET A 198 7.64 -11.34 -11.14
CA MET A 198 8.72 -10.45 -11.60
C MET A 198 9.06 -10.70 -13.08
N VAL A 199 9.18 -11.97 -13.48
CA VAL A 199 9.44 -12.33 -14.88
C VAL A 199 8.26 -11.97 -15.79
N TRP A 200 7.03 -12.07 -15.29
CA TRP A 200 5.85 -11.56 -15.98
C TRP A 200 5.94 -10.05 -16.21
N CYS A 201 6.36 -9.27 -15.21
CA CYS A 201 6.61 -7.83 -15.39
C CYS A 201 7.69 -7.57 -16.45
N TYR A 202 8.76 -8.38 -16.49
CA TYR A 202 9.81 -8.29 -17.50
C TYR A 202 9.26 -8.49 -18.91
N PHE A 203 8.42 -9.52 -19.06
CA PHE A 203 7.75 -9.83 -20.31
C PHE A 203 6.83 -8.69 -20.78
N MET A 204 5.98 -8.17 -19.88
CA MET A 204 5.04 -7.09 -20.20
C MET A 204 5.75 -5.77 -20.53
N LEU A 205 6.90 -5.49 -19.92
CA LEU A 205 7.74 -4.33 -20.24
C LEU A 205 8.49 -4.46 -21.58
N ARG A 206 8.50 -5.66 -22.19
CA ARG A 206 9.17 -6.00 -23.45
C ARG A 206 10.67 -5.63 -23.46
N ASP A 207 11.33 -5.70 -22.31
CA ASP A 207 12.75 -5.36 -22.18
C ASP A 207 13.64 -6.61 -22.29
N ILE A 208 14.29 -6.76 -23.45
CA ILE A 208 15.17 -7.89 -23.77
C ILE A 208 16.40 -7.95 -22.86
N ARG A 209 16.80 -6.83 -22.25
CA ARG A 209 17.98 -6.78 -21.37
C ARG A 209 17.87 -7.70 -20.16
N TRP A 210 16.64 -8.06 -19.79
CA TRP A 210 16.35 -8.85 -18.59
C TRP A 210 16.25 -10.35 -18.87
N LEU A 211 16.48 -10.78 -20.11
CA LEU A 211 16.33 -12.18 -20.53
C LEU A 211 17.21 -13.17 -19.73
N SER A 212 18.48 -12.81 -19.48
CA SER A 212 19.40 -13.67 -18.72
C SER A 212 18.97 -13.83 -17.26
N VAL A 213 18.51 -12.73 -16.65
CA VAL A 213 17.97 -12.72 -15.29
C VAL A 213 16.65 -13.48 -15.23
N ALA A 214 15.80 -13.35 -16.26
CA ALA A 214 14.52 -14.04 -16.36
C ALA A 214 14.70 -15.56 -16.33
N GLY A 215 15.64 -16.11 -17.11
CA GLY A 215 15.92 -17.55 -17.12
C GLY A 215 16.31 -18.09 -15.74
N ALA A 216 17.26 -17.43 -15.06
CA ALA A 216 17.71 -17.84 -13.73
C ALA A 216 16.60 -17.73 -12.67
N ARG A 217 15.70 -16.74 -12.78
CA ARG A 217 14.54 -16.59 -11.89
C ARG A 217 13.49 -17.68 -12.12
N LEU A 218 13.21 -18.04 -13.37
CA LEU A 218 12.27 -19.12 -13.70
C LEU A 218 12.78 -20.49 -13.23
N GLU A 219 14.08 -20.76 -13.35
CA GLU A 219 14.67 -22.01 -12.84
C GLU A 219 14.47 -22.14 -11.31
N LYS A 220 14.76 -21.07 -10.56
CA LYS A 220 14.46 -21.01 -9.11
C LYS A 220 12.97 -21.15 -8.81
N ALA A 221 12.11 -20.54 -9.64
CA ALA A 221 10.66 -20.65 -9.48
C ALA A 221 10.18 -22.09 -9.68
N ARG A 222 10.69 -22.78 -10.70
CA ARG A 222 10.37 -24.19 -10.99
C ARG A 222 10.78 -25.11 -9.84
N GLU A 223 12.02 -24.99 -9.35
CA GLU A 223 12.49 -25.79 -8.21
C GLU A 223 11.67 -25.51 -6.94
N GLY A 224 11.31 -24.24 -6.70
CA GLY A 224 10.48 -23.85 -5.57
C GLY A 224 9.07 -24.41 -5.64
N ILE A 225 8.42 -24.29 -6.80
CA ILE A 225 7.07 -24.82 -7.04
C ILE A 225 7.06 -26.35 -6.92
N GLU A 226 8.03 -27.05 -7.52
CA GLU A 226 8.10 -28.52 -7.41
C GLU A 226 8.27 -28.98 -5.95
N ARG A 227 9.05 -28.24 -5.16
CA ARG A 227 9.21 -28.51 -3.72
C ARG A 227 7.93 -28.29 -2.94
N ALA A 228 7.21 -27.20 -3.21
CA ALA A 228 5.98 -26.85 -2.50
C ALA A 228 4.77 -27.71 -2.92
N HIS A 229 4.63 -27.99 -4.22
CA HIS A 229 3.50 -28.73 -4.80
C HIS A 229 3.72 -30.25 -4.83
N GLY A 230 4.97 -30.69 -4.63
CA GLY A 230 5.38 -32.08 -4.75
C GLY A 230 5.50 -32.53 -6.20
N LYS A 231 6.22 -33.65 -6.41
CA LYS A 231 6.35 -34.27 -7.73
C LYS A 231 4.98 -34.61 -8.30
N ASP A 232 4.79 -34.31 -9.59
CA ASP A 232 3.53 -34.49 -10.32
C ASP A 232 2.32 -33.84 -9.62
N TYR A 233 2.54 -32.76 -8.88
CA TYR A 233 1.51 -31.98 -8.18
C TYR A 233 0.77 -32.78 -7.08
N SER A 234 1.34 -33.90 -6.65
CA SER A 234 0.70 -34.83 -5.72
C SER A 234 0.34 -34.19 -4.36
N ARG A 235 1.22 -33.35 -3.82
CA ARG A 235 1.01 -32.73 -2.50
C ARG A 235 -0.05 -31.62 -2.57
N VAL A 236 0.00 -30.73 -3.55
CA VAL A 236 -0.99 -29.66 -3.69
C VAL A 236 -2.39 -30.21 -3.92
N ARG A 237 -2.52 -31.25 -4.77
CA ARG A 237 -3.80 -31.94 -4.99
C ARG A 237 -4.31 -32.64 -3.73
N LEU A 238 -3.43 -33.27 -2.97
CA LEU A 238 -3.81 -33.91 -1.70
C LEU A 238 -4.34 -32.88 -0.69
N LEU A 239 -3.66 -31.74 -0.54
CA LEU A 239 -4.06 -30.66 0.36
C LEU A 239 -5.39 -30.02 -0.05
N GLN A 240 -5.69 -30.02 -1.34
CA GLN A 240 -6.89 -29.40 -1.92
C GLN A 240 -8.00 -30.41 -2.24
N ALA A 241 -7.99 -31.57 -1.59
CA ALA A 241 -9.01 -32.62 -1.73
C ALA A 241 -9.22 -33.11 -3.18
N GLY A 242 -8.14 -33.24 -3.95
CA GLY A 242 -8.16 -33.72 -5.33
C GLY A 242 -8.43 -32.63 -6.38
N ARG A 243 -8.54 -31.36 -5.98
CA ARG A 243 -8.69 -30.21 -6.89
C ARG A 243 -7.37 -29.83 -7.55
N HIS A 244 -7.47 -29.02 -8.61
CA HIS A 244 -6.39 -28.67 -9.53
C HIS A 244 -6.05 -27.17 -9.57
N PRO A 245 -5.76 -26.50 -8.43
CA PRO A 245 -5.41 -25.08 -8.46
C PRO A 245 -4.09 -24.81 -9.18
N GLU A 246 -3.18 -25.77 -9.22
CA GLU A 246 -1.83 -25.60 -9.74
C GLU A 246 -1.76 -25.28 -11.25
N LEU A 247 -2.80 -25.61 -12.01
CA LEU A 247 -2.80 -25.53 -13.47
C LEU A 247 -2.48 -24.12 -13.98
N ALA A 248 -3.06 -23.09 -13.35
CA ALA A 248 -2.88 -21.70 -13.77
C ALA A 248 -1.44 -21.19 -13.57
N ILE A 249 -0.82 -21.57 -12.44
CA ILE A 249 0.58 -21.22 -12.15
C ILE A 249 1.51 -21.93 -13.13
N HIS A 250 1.29 -23.22 -13.40
CA HIS A 250 2.12 -23.97 -14.34
C HIS A 250 1.97 -23.50 -15.78
N LEU A 251 0.76 -23.08 -16.18
CA LEU A 251 0.54 -22.43 -17.47
C LEU A 251 1.47 -21.22 -17.64
N ARG A 252 1.47 -20.30 -16.67
CA ARG A 252 2.28 -19.08 -16.73
C ARG A 252 3.78 -19.40 -16.68
N LEU A 253 4.20 -20.35 -15.83
CA LEU A 253 5.60 -20.78 -15.75
C LEU A 253 6.10 -21.33 -17.09
N GLU A 254 5.37 -22.28 -17.70
CA GLU A 254 5.77 -22.90 -18.96
C GLU A 254 5.71 -21.93 -20.15
N LEU A 255 4.77 -21.00 -20.15
CA LEU A 255 4.74 -19.90 -21.12
C LEU A 255 6.03 -19.07 -21.02
N LEU A 256 6.36 -18.57 -19.83
CA LEU A 256 7.53 -17.71 -19.64
C LEU A 256 8.84 -18.43 -19.96
N GLU A 257 8.96 -19.71 -19.63
CA GLU A 257 10.10 -20.52 -20.05
C GLU A 257 10.17 -20.72 -21.56
N GLY A 258 9.01 -20.92 -22.21
CA GLY A 258 8.91 -21.00 -23.66
C GLY A 258 9.39 -19.72 -24.35
N VAL A 259 9.03 -18.56 -23.80
CA VAL A 259 9.46 -17.24 -24.26
C VAL A 259 10.96 -17.04 -24.07
N VAL A 260 11.50 -17.38 -22.90
CA VAL A 260 12.94 -17.25 -22.62
C VAL A 260 13.75 -18.18 -23.53
N ALA A 261 13.30 -19.43 -23.71
CA ALA A 261 13.94 -20.39 -24.61
C ALA A 261 13.92 -19.93 -26.08
N TYR A 262 12.84 -19.28 -26.53
CA TYR A 262 12.76 -18.71 -27.88
C TYR A 262 13.86 -17.67 -28.11
N HIS A 263 14.00 -16.71 -27.19
CA HIS A 263 14.99 -15.64 -27.31
C HIS A 263 16.44 -16.12 -27.10
N ASN A 264 16.64 -17.24 -26.40
CA ASN A 264 17.95 -17.91 -26.30
C ASN A 264 18.29 -18.75 -27.55
N GLY A 265 17.39 -18.85 -28.54
CA GLY A 265 17.57 -19.66 -29.75
C GLY A 265 17.32 -21.16 -29.56
N GLU A 266 16.79 -21.57 -28.41
CA GLU A 266 16.47 -22.97 -28.10
C GLU A 266 15.05 -23.33 -28.57
N PHE A 267 14.83 -23.30 -29.89
CA PHE A 267 13.50 -23.44 -30.49
C PHE A 267 12.79 -24.76 -30.14
N ASP A 268 13.52 -25.87 -30.01
CA ASP A 268 12.93 -27.17 -29.64
C ASP A 268 12.39 -27.17 -28.21
N ARG A 269 13.11 -26.54 -27.27
CA ARG A 269 12.65 -26.40 -25.88
C ARG A 269 11.48 -25.45 -25.80
N SER A 270 11.57 -24.32 -26.50
CA SER A 270 10.47 -23.34 -26.61
C SER A 270 9.18 -23.99 -27.13
N ARG A 271 9.26 -24.77 -28.22
CA ARG A 271 8.11 -25.47 -28.80
C ARG A 271 7.47 -26.43 -27.80
N LYS A 272 8.27 -27.22 -27.08
CA LYS A 272 7.76 -28.18 -26.07
C LYS A 272 7.06 -27.46 -24.92
N ALA A 273 7.69 -26.43 -24.37
CA ALA A 273 7.14 -25.63 -23.28
C ALA A 273 5.83 -24.93 -23.69
N LEU A 274 5.80 -24.28 -24.85
CA LEU A 274 4.60 -23.59 -25.37
C LEU A 274 3.48 -24.56 -25.73
N THR A 275 3.78 -25.75 -26.26
CA THR A 275 2.75 -26.78 -26.53
C THR A 275 2.12 -27.28 -25.23
N SER A 276 2.94 -27.49 -24.20
CA SER A 276 2.48 -27.88 -22.87
C SER A 276 1.63 -26.77 -22.22
N ALA A 277 2.06 -25.52 -22.33
CA ALA A 277 1.30 -24.36 -21.87
C ALA A 277 -0.05 -24.27 -22.61
N HIS A 278 -0.06 -24.40 -23.93
CA HIS A 278 -1.27 -24.37 -24.75
C HIS A 278 -2.28 -25.46 -24.36
N ALA A 279 -1.82 -26.67 -24.03
CA ALA A 279 -2.69 -27.75 -23.54
C ALA A 279 -3.35 -27.39 -22.19
N LYS A 280 -2.59 -26.77 -21.26
CA LYS A 280 -3.13 -26.30 -19.98
C LYS A 280 -4.09 -25.12 -20.15
N TYR A 281 -3.81 -24.23 -21.10
CA TYR A 281 -4.70 -23.11 -21.43
C TYR A 281 -6.09 -23.60 -21.80
N PHE A 282 -6.19 -24.62 -22.66
CA PHE A 282 -7.48 -25.23 -23.02
C PHE A 282 -8.20 -25.88 -21.84
N GLN A 283 -7.47 -26.51 -20.91
CA GLN A 283 -8.06 -27.09 -19.71
C GLN A 283 -8.65 -26.02 -18.77
N LEU A 284 -8.07 -24.82 -18.77
CA LEU A 284 -8.53 -23.67 -17.96
C LEU A 284 -9.66 -22.88 -18.61
N GLN A 285 -10.00 -23.14 -19.87
CA GLN A 285 -11.17 -22.54 -20.52
C GLN A 285 -12.44 -23.15 -19.94
N VAL A 286 -13.30 -22.28 -19.40
CA VAL A 286 -14.55 -22.70 -18.76
C VAL A 286 -15.66 -22.71 -19.81
N PRO A 287 -16.35 -23.84 -20.03
CA PRO A 287 -17.46 -23.88 -20.98
C PRO A 287 -18.68 -23.12 -20.45
N ASP A 288 -19.32 -22.35 -21.33
CA ASP A 288 -20.46 -21.49 -21.00
C ASP A 288 -21.64 -22.27 -20.41
N GLU A 289 -21.85 -23.52 -20.83
CA GLU A 289 -22.91 -24.39 -20.32
C GLU A 289 -22.72 -24.72 -18.84
N ALA A 290 -21.50 -25.12 -18.44
CA ALA A 290 -21.17 -25.40 -17.05
C ALA A 290 -21.22 -24.13 -16.19
N LEU A 291 -20.73 -23.00 -16.73
CA LEU A 291 -20.77 -21.72 -16.05
C LEU A 291 -22.21 -21.26 -15.80
N SER A 292 -23.07 -21.32 -16.82
CA SER A 292 -24.48 -20.96 -16.70
C SER A 292 -25.21 -21.83 -15.68
N LEU A 293 -24.89 -23.13 -15.61
CA LEU A 293 -25.48 -24.04 -14.64
C LEU A 293 -25.12 -23.64 -13.20
N VAL A 294 -23.83 -23.38 -12.91
CA VAL A 294 -23.40 -22.94 -11.57
C VAL A 294 -23.98 -21.56 -11.22
N MET A 295 -24.01 -20.62 -12.18
CA MET A 295 -24.61 -19.30 -11.97
C MET A 295 -26.12 -19.38 -11.69
N SER A 296 -26.84 -20.32 -12.32
CA SER A 296 -28.27 -20.53 -12.08
C SER A 296 -28.59 -20.96 -10.65
N MET A 297 -27.60 -21.50 -9.92
CA MET A 297 -27.71 -21.84 -8.50
C MET A 297 -27.54 -20.63 -7.57
N GLY A 298 -27.27 -19.43 -8.11
CA GLY A 298 -27.16 -18.17 -7.37
C GLY A 298 -25.73 -17.76 -7.02
N PHE A 299 -24.72 -18.40 -7.60
CA PHE A 299 -23.32 -18.00 -7.46
C PHE A 299 -22.94 -16.90 -8.43
N LYS A 300 -21.99 -16.04 -8.03
CA LYS A 300 -21.46 -14.97 -8.89
C LYS A 300 -20.58 -15.56 -9.98
N GLU A 301 -20.55 -14.90 -11.14
CA GLU A 301 -19.77 -15.34 -12.31
C GLU A 301 -18.29 -15.57 -11.98
N ARG A 302 -17.66 -14.62 -11.27
CA ARG A 302 -16.24 -14.73 -10.90
C ARG A 302 -15.97 -15.97 -10.03
N ASP A 303 -16.76 -16.15 -8.97
CA ASP A 303 -16.62 -17.28 -8.06
C ASP A 303 -16.89 -18.61 -8.79
N ALA A 304 -17.89 -18.65 -9.68
CA ALA A 304 -18.23 -19.81 -10.48
C ALA A 304 -17.12 -20.20 -11.48
N LYS A 305 -16.56 -19.23 -12.23
CA LYS A 305 -15.44 -19.47 -13.14
C LYS A 305 -14.23 -20.00 -12.39
N ARG A 306 -13.90 -19.39 -11.26
CA ARG A 306 -12.79 -19.81 -10.40
C ARG A 306 -12.99 -21.24 -9.91
N ALA A 307 -14.17 -21.57 -9.38
CA ALA A 307 -14.49 -22.91 -8.90
C ALA A 307 -14.38 -23.96 -10.01
N LEU A 308 -14.93 -23.67 -11.20
CA LEU A 308 -14.86 -24.58 -12.35
C LEU A 308 -13.41 -24.81 -12.83
N ARG A 309 -12.56 -23.78 -12.81
CA ARG A 309 -11.12 -23.95 -13.12
C ARG A 309 -10.42 -24.87 -12.12
N MET A 310 -10.68 -24.70 -10.83
CA MET A 310 -10.06 -25.52 -9.78
C MET A 310 -10.59 -26.96 -9.76
N SER A 311 -11.82 -27.19 -10.24
CA SER A 311 -12.44 -28.52 -10.29
C SER A 311 -12.28 -29.23 -11.63
N ASN A 312 -11.37 -28.77 -12.50
CA ASN A 312 -11.18 -29.33 -13.85
C ASN A 312 -12.52 -29.46 -14.61
N GLN A 313 -13.36 -28.42 -14.50
CA GLN A 313 -14.67 -28.29 -15.13
C GLN A 313 -15.76 -29.25 -14.62
N ASP A 314 -15.51 -30.01 -13.54
CA ASP A 314 -16.55 -30.79 -12.88
C ASP A 314 -17.50 -29.89 -12.07
N VAL A 315 -18.78 -29.86 -12.46
CA VAL A 315 -19.81 -29.02 -11.84
C VAL A 315 -20.06 -29.44 -10.39
N GLY A 316 -20.07 -30.75 -10.09
CA GLY A 316 -20.34 -31.26 -8.75
C GLY A 316 -19.27 -30.77 -7.76
N SER A 317 -18.01 -31.06 -8.07
CA SER A 317 -16.87 -30.62 -7.26
C SER A 317 -16.76 -29.10 -7.16
N ALA A 318 -17.15 -28.35 -8.20
CA ALA A 318 -17.15 -26.89 -8.18
C ALA A 318 -18.20 -26.31 -7.23
N VAL A 319 -19.40 -26.89 -7.18
CA VAL A 319 -20.45 -26.48 -6.23
C VAL A 319 -20.03 -26.80 -4.80
N ASP A 320 -19.48 -27.99 -4.56
CA ASP A 320 -18.97 -28.37 -3.23
C ASP A 320 -17.88 -27.41 -2.75
N PHE A 321 -16.96 -27.02 -3.65
CA PHE A 321 -15.95 -26.01 -3.37
C PHE A 321 -16.58 -24.66 -2.97
N LEU A 322 -17.55 -24.17 -3.73
CA LEU A 322 -18.20 -22.88 -3.46
C LEU A 322 -18.95 -22.87 -2.12
N VAL A 323 -19.60 -23.97 -1.77
CA VAL A 323 -20.29 -24.13 -0.48
C VAL A 323 -19.27 -24.15 0.66
N GLU A 324 -18.19 -24.93 0.52
CA GLU A 324 -17.10 -25.00 1.50
C GLU A 324 -16.45 -23.63 1.71
N GLU A 325 -16.16 -22.91 0.63
CA GLU A 325 -15.57 -21.58 0.66
C GLU A 325 -16.49 -20.56 1.34
N LYS A 326 -17.78 -20.57 1.02
CA LYS A 326 -18.77 -19.69 1.66
C LYS A 326 -18.89 -19.97 3.16
N ALA A 327 -18.82 -21.23 3.57
CA ALA A 327 -18.83 -21.63 4.97
C ALA A 327 -17.57 -21.15 5.70
N LYS A 328 -16.37 -21.37 5.13
CA LYS A 328 -15.10 -20.86 5.68
C LYS A 328 -15.09 -19.34 5.81
N ARG A 329 -15.53 -18.61 4.77
CA ARG A 329 -15.66 -17.14 4.82
C ARG A 329 -16.66 -16.67 5.88
N ALA A 330 -17.73 -17.43 6.13
CA ALA A 330 -18.70 -17.08 7.19
C ALA A 330 -18.12 -17.33 8.58
N GLN A 331 -17.41 -18.43 8.78
CA GLN A 331 -16.72 -18.75 10.03
C GLN A 331 -15.64 -17.71 10.34
N LYS A 332 -14.77 -17.39 9.37
CA LYS A 332 -13.73 -16.36 9.54
C LYS A 332 -14.33 -15.00 9.91
N ARG A 333 -15.43 -14.60 9.26
CA ARG A 333 -16.15 -13.36 9.62
C ARG A 333 -16.68 -13.37 11.05
N GLU A 334 -17.23 -14.48 11.51
CA GLU A 334 -17.72 -14.62 12.88
C GLU A 334 -16.56 -14.57 13.90
N GLU A 335 -15.46 -15.26 13.61
CA GLU A 335 -14.23 -15.23 14.42
C GLU A 335 -13.61 -13.83 14.47
N ASP A 336 -13.55 -13.12 13.34
CA ASP A 336 -13.07 -11.74 13.25
C ASP A 336 -13.97 -10.78 14.05
N ILE A 337 -15.29 -10.93 13.97
CA ILE A 337 -16.24 -10.13 14.76
C ILE A 337 -16.02 -10.39 16.26
N ARG A 338 -15.91 -11.65 16.68
CA ARG A 338 -15.64 -12.02 18.08
C ARG A 338 -14.33 -11.41 18.57
N ARG A 339 -13.24 -11.58 17.82
CA ARG A 339 -11.94 -10.99 18.15
C ARG A 339 -11.99 -9.47 18.24
N ARG A 340 -12.67 -8.80 17.31
CA ARG A 340 -12.86 -7.33 17.39
C ARG A 340 -13.62 -6.94 18.65
N THR A 341 -14.66 -7.67 19.03
CA THR A 341 -15.37 -7.41 20.29
C THR A 341 -14.46 -7.61 21.49
N GLU A 342 -13.64 -8.66 21.50
CA GLU A 342 -12.65 -8.92 22.58
C GLU A 342 -11.62 -7.79 22.68
N ILE A 343 -11.07 -7.32 21.56
CA ILE A 343 -10.12 -6.21 21.53
C ILE A 343 -10.77 -4.91 22.02
N MET A 344 -12.01 -4.62 21.59
CA MET A 344 -12.76 -3.46 22.08
C MET A 344 -13.02 -3.54 23.60
N GLU A 345 -13.34 -4.73 24.11
CA GLU A 345 -13.49 -4.95 25.55
C GLU A 345 -12.17 -4.75 26.29
N GLN A 346 -11.06 -5.30 25.79
CA GLN A 346 -9.73 -5.10 26.38
C GLN A 346 -9.34 -3.62 26.41
N LYS A 347 -9.59 -2.88 25.31
CA LYS A 347 -9.38 -1.42 25.22
C LYS A 347 -10.21 -0.66 26.25
N ARG A 348 -11.44 -1.10 26.55
CA ARG A 348 -12.31 -0.48 27.56
C ARG A 348 -11.74 -0.58 28.97
N TYR A 349 -11.15 -1.72 29.32
CA TYR A 349 -10.60 -1.98 30.65
C TYR A 349 -9.17 -1.44 30.83
N GLY A 350 -8.42 -1.31 29.74
CA GLY A 350 -7.09 -0.70 29.69
C GLY A 350 -5.95 -1.69 30.00
N MET A 351 -4.77 -1.13 30.25
CA MET A 351 -3.52 -1.90 30.40
C MET A 351 -3.10 -2.06 31.85
N THR A 352 -2.48 -3.19 32.18
CA THR A 352 -1.78 -3.39 33.45
C THR A 352 -0.52 -2.51 33.52
N PRO A 353 0.07 -2.29 34.71
CA PRO A 353 1.37 -1.62 34.87
C PRO A 353 2.47 -2.19 33.95
N SER A 354 2.41 -3.49 33.68
CA SER A 354 3.30 -4.24 32.79
C SER A 354 2.96 -4.10 31.29
N LYS A 355 2.10 -3.14 30.91
CA LYS A 355 1.62 -2.87 29.53
C LYS A 355 0.93 -4.06 28.84
N LYS A 356 0.45 -5.04 29.61
CA LYS A 356 -0.36 -6.16 29.09
C LYS A 356 -1.84 -5.80 29.17
N ALA A 357 -2.64 -6.32 28.23
CA ALA A 357 -4.09 -6.22 28.29
C ALA A 357 -4.66 -6.94 29.52
N VAL A 358 -5.85 -6.54 29.98
CA VAL A 358 -6.60 -7.35 30.95
C VAL A 358 -7.00 -8.68 30.30
N ASP A 359 -6.69 -9.79 30.97
CA ASP A 359 -6.99 -11.14 30.49
C ASP A 359 -8.49 -11.43 30.60
N LEU A 360 -9.17 -11.60 29.47
CA LEU A 360 -10.62 -11.81 29.40
C LEU A 360 -11.04 -13.17 29.99
N ASN A 361 -10.18 -14.19 29.93
CA ASN A 361 -10.51 -15.51 30.48
C ASN A 361 -10.59 -15.43 32.01
N LYS A 362 -9.57 -14.84 32.63
CA LYS A 362 -9.54 -14.59 34.09
C LYS A 362 -10.66 -13.64 34.53
N LEU A 363 -10.97 -12.64 33.70
CA LEU A 363 -12.11 -11.75 33.95
C LEU A 363 -13.43 -12.53 33.95
N ASN A 364 -13.65 -13.38 32.96
CA ASN A 364 -14.87 -14.19 32.86
C ASN A 364 -14.96 -15.20 34.02
N GLU A 365 -13.84 -15.75 34.49
CA GLU A 365 -13.78 -16.57 35.70
C GLU A 365 -14.22 -15.78 36.94
N LEU A 366 -13.68 -14.57 37.17
CA LEU A 366 -14.11 -13.72 38.30
C LEU A 366 -15.59 -13.31 38.21
N VAL A 367 -16.10 -13.08 36.99
CA VAL A 367 -17.53 -12.80 36.76
C VAL A 367 -18.38 -14.03 37.07
N SER A 368 -17.90 -15.22 36.74
CA SER A 368 -18.59 -16.48 37.08
C SER A 368 -18.65 -16.73 38.59
N VAL A 369 -17.67 -16.24 39.35
CA VAL A 369 -17.67 -16.23 40.83
C VAL A 369 -18.71 -15.23 41.39
N GLY A 370 -19.16 -14.25 40.59
CA GLY A 370 -20.25 -13.33 40.92
C GLY A 370 -19.83 -11.87 41.05
N PHE A 371 -18.60 -11.50 40.70
CA PHE A 371 -18.13 -10.12 40.75
C PHE A 371 -18.55 -9.31 39.51
N GLU A 372 -18.79 -8.01 39.68
CA GLU A 372 -19.12 -7.11 38.57
C GLU A 372 -17.93 -6.98 37.60
N LYS A 373 -18.22 -7.00 36.28
CA LYS A 373 -17.20 -6.95 35.22
C LYS A 373 -16.22 -5.76 35.36
N ASP A 374 -16.73 -4.56 35.60
CA ASP A 374 -15.89 -3.36 35.73
C ASP A 374 -14.95 -3.45 36.95
N LEU A 375 -15.43 -4.02 38.06
CA LEU A 375 -14.68 -4.17 39.31
C LEU A 375 -13.60 -5.26 39.17
N ALA A 376 -13.96 -6.41 38.63
CA ALA A 376 -13.04 -7.52 38.38
C ALA A 376 -11.93 -7.14 37.40
N ALA A 377 -12.25 -6.37 36.36
CA ALA A 377 -11.27 -5.88 35.40
C ALA A 377 -10.26 -4.92 36.04
N GLU A 378 -10.70 -4.04 36.94
CA GLU A 378 -9.83 -3.13 37.67
C GLU A 378 -8.94 -3.84 38.69
N ALA A 379 -9.46 -4.86 39.38
CA ALA A 379 -8.68 -5.71 40.26
C ALA A 379 -7.57 -6.46 39.50
N LEU A 380 -7.92 -7.08 38.36
CA LEU A 380 -6.95 -7.73 37.47
C LEU A 380 -5.92 -6.74 36.93
N ARG A 381 -6.35 -5.51 36.59
CA ARG A 381 -5.44 -4.49 36.07
C ARG A 381 -4.39 -4.07 37.10
N ARG A 382 -4.80 -3.89 38.36
CA ARG A 382 -3.89 -3.54 39.47
C ARG A 382 -2.91 -4.66 39.82
N ASN A 383 -3.34 -5.91 39.66
CA ASN A 383 -2.59 -7.11 40.05
C ASN A 383 -1.93 -7.84 38.86
N GLU A 384 -1.69 -7.15 37.74
CA GLU A 384 -1.00 -7.72 36.56
C GLU A 384 -1.60 -9.03 36.01
N ASN A 385 -2.94 -9.15 36.03
CA ASN A 385 -3.66 -10.36 35.65
C ASN A 385 -3.37 -11.58 36.54
N ASP A 386 -2.95 -11.39 37.78
CA ASP A 386 -2.89 -12.47 38.78
C ASP A 386 -4.31 -12.72 39.34
N PHE A 387 -4.86 -13.90 39.06
CA PHE A 387 -6.22 -14.26 39.42
C PHE A 387 -6.39 -14.34 40.94
N GLU A 388 -5.44 -14.98 41.65
CA GLU A 388 -5.53 -15.20 43.09
C GLU A 388 -5.48 -13.86 43.84
N LYS A 389 -4.51 -13.00 43.51
CA LYS A 389 -4.41 -11.67 44.13
C LYS A 389 -5.60 -10.78 43.77
N ALA A 390 -6.14 -10.90 42.56
CA ALA A 390 -7.34 -10.16 42.16
C ALA A 390 -8.55 -10.62 42.97
N LEU A 391 -8.72 -11.93 43.17
CA LEU A 391 -9.79 -12.49 44.00
C LEU A 391 -9.65 -12.05 45.47
N ASP A 392 -8.44 -12.05 46.02
CA ASP A 392 -8.17 -11.59 47.38
C ASP A 392 -8.56 -10.12 47.57
N ASN A 393 -8.14 -9.24 46.64
CA ASN A 393 -8.50 -7.81 46.66
C ASN A 393 -10.00 -7.55 46.45
N LEU A 394 -10.71 -8.45 45.76
CA LEU A 394 -12.16 -8.35 45.58
C LEU A 394 -12.95 -8.84 46.80
N THR A 395 -12.37 -9.78 47.54
CA THR A 395 -12.97 -10.38 48.74
C THR A 395 -12.73 -9.53 49.98
N ASP A 396 -11.61 -8.80 50.03
CA ASP A 396 -11.31 -7.84 51.10
C ASP A 396 -12.19 -6.57 50.97
N PRO A 397 -13.03 -6.24 51.97
CA PRO A 397 -13.93 -5.08 51.92
C PRO A 397 -13.19 -3.74 51.79
N GLU A 398 -12.00 -3.61 52.38
CA GLU A 398 -11.22 -2.37 52.29
C GLU A 398 -10.67 -2.16 50.88
N ALA A 399 -10.01 -3.18 50.32
CA ALA A 399 -9.47 -3.16 48.97
C ALA A 399 -10.58 -2.98 47.90
N ASN A 400 -11.72 -3.66 48.05
CA ASN A 400 -12.86 -3.54 47.14
C ASN A 400 -13.43 -2.11 47.14
N SER A 401 -13.64 -1.52 48.32
CA SER A 401 -14.12 -0.14 48.43
C SER A 401 -13.17 0.87 47.77
N ALA A 402 -11.85 0.66 47.90
CA ALA A 402 -10.84 1.49 47.26
C ALA A 402 -10.81 1.34 45.73
N ILE A 403 -11.11 0.15 45.21
CA ILE A 403 -11.29 -0.06 43.75
C ILE A 403 -12.53 0.70 43.28
N GLN A 404 -13.65 0.58 43.99
CA GLN A 404 -14.92 1.20 43.60
C GLN A 404 -14.84 2.73 43.58
N VAL A 405 -14.19 3.34 44.57
CA VAL A 405 -13.95 4.80 44.62
C VAL A 405 -13.08 5.27 43.44
N ASP A 406 -12.03 4.51 43.07
CA ASP A 406 -11.19 4.85 41.92
C ASP A 406 -11.97 4.78 40.61
N ILE A 407 -12.79 3.73 40.43
CA ILE A 407 -13.68 3.59 39.26
C ILE A 407 -14.62 4.80 39.14
N GLU A 408 -15.29 5.18 40.23
CA GLU A 408 -16.18 6.34 40.23
C GLU A 408 -15.45 7.65 39.93
N SER A 409 -14.26 7.84 40.54
CA SER A 409 -13.46 9.04 40.31
C SER A 409 -13.04 9.18 38.85
N ARG A 410 -12.66 8.06 38.20
CA ARG A 410 -12.29 8.01 36.79
C ARG A 410 -13.49 8.20 35.87
N LYS A 411 -14.63 7.59 36.18
CA LYS A 411 -15.89 7.81 35.46
C LYS A 411 -16.25 9.31 35.48
N ARG A 412 -16.21 9.95 36.65
CA ARG A 412 -16.46 11.41 36.80
C ARG A 412 -15.44 12.26 36.01
N LYS A 413 -14.15 11.91 36.03
CA LYS A 413 -13.11 12.61 35.25
C LYS A 413 -13.33 12.49 33.75
N ARG A 414 -13.64 11.28 33.26
CA ARG A 414 -13.94 11.03 31.83
C ARG A 414 -15.18 11.81 31.36
N THR A 415 -16.26 11.83 32.15
CA THR A 415 -17.46 12.61 31.82
C THR A 415 -17.17 14.11 31.72
N ARG A 416 -16.37 14.66 32.64
CA ARG A 416 -15.93 16.06 32.58
C ARG A 416 -15.12 16.34 31.31
N GLN A 417 -14.14 15.50 30.99
CA GLN A 417 -13.34 15.65 29.78
C GLN A 417 -14.18 15.55 28.51
N ALA A 418 -15.10 14.58 28.42
CA ALA A 418 -16.00 14.43 27.27
C ALA A 418 -16.91 15.66 27.08
N SER A 419 -17.41 16.23 28.18
CA SER A 419 -18.18 17.48 28.13
C SER A 419 -17.33 18.66 27.66
N GLU A 420 -16.06 18.72 28.07
CA GLU A 420 -15.12 19.78 27.67
C GLU A 420 -14.74 19.65 26.19
N THR A 421 -14.48 18.43 25.69
CA THR A 421 -14.23 18.20 24.26
C THR A 421 -15.45 18.51 23.40
N ALA A 422 -16.66 18.20 23.87
CA ALA A 422 -17.90 18.55 23.18
C ALA A 422 -18.09 20.07 23.12
N ILE A 423 -17.76 20.78 24.20
CA ILE A 423 -17.74 22.25 24.21
C ILE A 423 -16.73 22.79 23.20
N GLU A 424 -15.51 22.27 23.17
CA GLU A 424 -14.46 22.69 22.24
C GLU A 424 -14.83 22.45 20.77
N GLN A 425 -15.44 21.31 20.45
CA GLN A 425 -15.90 21.00 19.10
C GLN A 425 -16.95 22.02 18.62
N LEU A 426 -17.95 22.34 19.44
CA LEU A 426 -18.97 23.33 19.10
C LEU A 426 -18.42 24.76 19.04
N VAL A 427 -17.44 25.10 19.90
CA VAL A 427 -16.74 26.40 19.82
C VAL A 427 -15.90 26.50 18.54
N ARG A 428 -15.22 25.42 18.11
CA ARG A 428 -14.50 25.37 16.82
C ARG A 428 -15.44 25.52 15.62
N MET A 429 -16.69 25.09 15.75
CA MET A 429 -17.74 25.30 14.74
C MET A 429 -18.31 26.74 14.73
N GLY A 430 -17.82 27.63 15.59
CA GLY A 430 -18.17 29.05 15.62
C GLY A 430 -19.27 29.43 16.61
N PHE A 431 -19.74 28.50 17.45
CA PHE A 431 -20.73 28.79 18.47
C PHE A 431 -20.10 29.44 19.72
N GLU A 432 -20.82 30.39 20.31
CA GLU A 432 -20.37 31.10 21.51
C GLU A 432 -20.30 30.16 22.73
N ARG A 433 -19.14 30.12 23.40
CA ARG A 433 -18.84 29.18 24.51
C ARG A 433 -19.90 29.19 25.61
N SER A 434 -20.44 30.36 25.96
CA SER A 434 -21.47 30.51 26.98
C SER A 434 -22.79 29.81 26.62
N ARG A 435 -23.18 29.86 25.33
CA ARG A 435 -24.40 29.22 24.84
C ARG A 435 -24.23 27.71 24.73
N VAL A 436 -23.06 27.27 24.26
CA VAL A 436 -22.68 25.86 24.15
C VAL A 436 -22.73 25.17 25.52
N VAL A 437 -22.20 25.83 26.56
CA VAL A 437 -22.24 25.32 27.93
C VAL A 437 -23.69 25.23 28.45
N ALA A 438 -24.53 26.24 28.21
CA ALA A 438 -25.92 26.22 28.62
C ALA A 438 -26.73 25.11 27.93
N ALA A 439 -26.51 24.90 26.62
CA ALA A 439 -27.18 23.85 25.85
C ALA A 439 -26.74 22.43 26.27
N LEU A 440 -25.45 22.24 26.57
CA LEU A 440 -24.94 20.96 27.09
C LEU A 440 -25.36 20.71 28.54
N GLN A 441 -25.49 21.75 29.37
CA GLN A 441 -26.03 21.64 30.74
C GLN A 441 -27.52 21.29 30.76
N ALA A 442 -28.26 21.64 29.71
CA ALA A 442 -29.66 21.24 29.54
C ALA A 442 -29.85 19.73 29.26
N GLY A 443 -28.76 18.95 29.19
CA GLY A 443 -28.79 17.48 29.18
C GLY A 443 -28.91 16.84 27.80
N GLY A 444 -28.64 17.59 26.72
CA GLY A 444 -28.73 17.09 25.35
C GLY A 444 -27.44 16.44 24.83
N THR A 445 -27.58 15.54 23.85
CA THR A 445 -26.45 15.08 23.02
C THR A 445 -25.87 16.24 22.19
N ILE A 446 -24.66 16.10 21.64
CA ILE A 446 -24.00 17.14 20.81
C ILE A 446 -24.93 17.63 19.69
N GLU A 447 -25.69 16.73 19.06
CA GLU A 447 -26.65 17.02 18.00
C GLU A 447 -27.85 17.85 18.51
N GLN A 448 -28.36 17.53 19.70
CA GLN A 448 -29.46 18.28 20.32
C GLN A 448 -29.00 19.67 20.79
N ALA A 449 -27.78 19.76 21.34
CA ALA A 449 -27.17 21.04 21.69
C ALA A 449 -26.95 21.91 20.45
N MET A 450 -26.48 21.32 19.34
CA MET A 450 -26.32 22.01 18.06
C MET A 450 -27.68 22.48 17.51
N GLN A 451 -28.72 21.65 17.57
CA GLN A 451 -30.07 22.02 17.11
C GLN A 451 -30.69 23.14 17.96
N GLN A 452 -30.43 23.17 19.27
CA GLN A 452 -30.83 24.28 20.15
C GLN A 452 -30.06 25.57 19.84
N LEU A 453 -28.76 25.47 19.55
CA LEU A 453 -27.93 26.63 19.20
C LEU A 453 -28.34 27.25 17.85
N LEU A 454 -28.72 26.42 16.88
CA LEU A 454 -29.20 26.84 15.55
C LEU A 454 -30.63 27.39 15.58
N SER A 455 -31.52 26.84 16.41
CA SER A 455 -32.89 27.35 16.55
C SER A 455 -32.97 28.68 17.31
N GLN A 456 -32.00 28.96 18.19
CA GLN A 456 -31.93 30.22 18.93
C GLN A 456 -31.23 31.35 18.16
N SER A 457 -30.38 31.05 17.18
CA SER A 457 -29.74 32.08 16.33
C SER A 457 -30.73 32.91 15.51
N ASP A 458 -31.94 32.40 15.26
CA ASP A 458 -32.98 33.11 14.49
C ASP A 458 -33.83 34.08 15.33
N SER A 459 -33.62 34.18 16.64
CA SER A 459 -34.54 34.86 17.57
C SER A 459 -34.02 36.10 18.30
N ASN A 460 -32.83 36.63 17.99
CA ASN A 460 -32.37 37.88 18.61
C ASN A 460 -31.66 38.83 17.63
N SER A 461 -32.47 39.63 16.93
CA SER A 461 -32.12 41.00 16.56
C SER A 461 -33.06 41.94 17.32
N THR A 462 -32.56 42.63 18.36
CA THR A 462 -32.89 44.03 18.71
C THR A 462 -32.26 44.44 20.05
N VAL A 463 -31.24 45.30 19.93
CA VAL A 463 -30.88 46.50 20.74
C VAL A 463 -31.14 46.57 22.25
N GLY A 464 -30.12 47.05 22.98
CA GLY A 464 -30.31 47.76 24.25
C GLY A 464 -29.02 47.97 25.05
N ALA A 465 -28.41 49.15 24.91
CA ALA A 465 -27.23 49.60 25.63
C ALA A 465 -27.50 49.93 27.12
N ASP A 466 -26.47 49.78 27.96
CA ASP A 466 -25.90 50.81 28.87
C ASP A 466 -25.44 50.32 30.26
N ASN A 467 -24.27 50.87 30.64
CA ASN A 467 -23.73 51.16 31.98
C ASN A 467 -22.88 50.12 32.75
N SER A 468 -21.56 50.22 32.50
CA SER A 468 -20.51 50.75 33.41
C SER A 468 -20.50 50.43 34.93
N ALA A 469 -19.37 49.82 35.32
CA ALA A 469 -18.57 50.02 36.56
C ALA A 469 -19.13 49.57 37.94
N ASN A 470 -18.55 48.51 38.52
CA ASN A 470 -17.47 48.68 39.51
C ASN A 470 -16.90 47.34 40.02
N SER A 471 -15.60 47.36 40.25
CA SER A 471 -14.75 46.31 40.81
C SER A 471 -15.06 45.99 42.27
N SER A 472 -14.83 44.75 42.70
CA SER A 472 -14.15 44.41 43.96
C SER A 472 -13.81 42.91 44.01
N ALA A 473 -12.52 42.62 44.18
CA ALA A 473 -11.95 41.32 44.49
C ALA A 473 -12.24 40.91 45.95
N PRO A 474 -12.03 39.62 46.30
CA PRO A 474 -10.85 39.25 47.13
C PRO A 474 -10.19 37.97 46.57
N ILE A 475 -8.87 37.81 46.39
CA ILE A 475 -7.69 37.79 47.29
C ILE A 475 -7.72 36.71 48.40
N LEU A 476 -7.18 35.53 48.03
CA LEU A 476 -6.27 34.60 48.75
C LEU A 476 -6.77 33.82 50.01
N PRO A 477 -6.08 32.72 50.46
CA PRO A 477 -4.77 32.20 50.04
C PRO A 477 -4.63 30.67 49.78
N ASP A 478 -3.54 30.44 49.04
CA ASP A 478 -2.60 29.33 48.96
C ASP A 478 -2.48 28.38 50.17
N ALA A 479 -2.37 27.08 49.89
CA ALA A 479 -1.72 26.08 50.75
C ALA A 479 -1.16 24.93 49.89
N SER A 480 0.15 24.98 49.70
CA SER A 480 1.05 23.99 49.11
C SER A 480 0.98 22.59 49.75
N GLY A 481 1.14 21.54 48.92
CA GLY A 481 1.29 20.16 49.40
C GLY A 481 1.64 19.14 48.30
N SER A 482 2.86 19.23 47.78
CA SER A 482 3.66 18.24 47.05
C SER A 482 3.20 16.75 47.07
N SER A 483 3.11 16.10 45.89
CA SER A 483 4.13 15.14 45.41
C SER A 483 3.62 14.21 44.28
N ASN A 484 4.53 13.97 43.33
CA ASN A 484 4.62 12.85 42.39
C ASN A 484 3.70 12.87 41.17
N ASP A 485 3.88 13.91 40.37
CA ASP A 485 3.68 13.87 38.93
C ASP A 485 4.87 13.12 38.29
N VAL A 486 4.67 11.85 37.96
CA VAL A 486 5.47 11.17 36.91
C VAL A 486 4.56 11.00 35.70
N GLY A 487 3.96 12.11 35.27
CA GLY A 487 3.64 12.35 33.87
C GLY A 487 4.93 12.48 33.09
N GLY A 488 5.55 11.33 32.77
CA GLY A 488 6.57 11.29 31.75
C GLY A 488 5.96 11.86 30.46
N PRO A 489 6.62 12.85 29.82
CA PRO A 489 6.12 13.39 28.57
C PRO A 489 5.98 12.22 27.62
N SER A 490 4.84 12.11 26.95
CA SER A 490 4.76 11.34 25.72
C SER A 490 5.93 11.84 24.88
N THR A 491 7.00 11.06 24.85
CA THR A 491 8.05 11.24 23.88
C THR A 491 7.32 11.10 22.57
N ALA A 492 7.06 12.23 21.93
CA ALA A 492 7.22 12.38 20.51
C ALA A 492 8.65 11.91 20.19
N SER A 493 8.91 10.60 20.32
CA SER A 493 9.88 9.92 19.50
C SER A 493 9.33 10.17 18.11
N GLU A 494 9.98 11.06 17.37
CA GLU A 494 9.79 11.35 15.95
C GLU A 494 8.73 10.43 15.37
N ALA A 495 7.46 10.85 15.51
CA ALA A 495 6.39 10.13 14.88
C ALA A 495 6.62 10.43 13.41
N GLU A 496 7.38 9.56 12.73
CA GLU A 496 7.21 9.35 11.30
C GLU A 496 5.70 9.43 11.09
N GLU A 497 5.26 10.49 10.41
CA GLU A 497 3.86 10.84 10.28
C GLU A 497 3.15 9.59 9.76
N ARG A 498 2.41 8.94 10.65
CA ARG A 498 1.96 7.58 10.42
C ARG A 498 1.01 7.60 9.24
N ASP A 499 1.37 6.86 8.21
CA ASP A 499 0.60 6.81 6.98
C ASP A 499 -0.52 5.77 7.09
N ALA A 500 -1.52 6.06 7.92
CA ALA A 500 -2.64 5.16 8.20
C ALA A 500 -3.39 4.77 6.92
N GLU A 501 -3.52 5.69 5.94
CA GLU A 501 -4.14 5.41 4.65
C GLU A 501 -3.38 4.32 3.87
N MET A 502 -2.06 4.39 3.82
CA MET A 502 -1.25 3.38 3.14
C MET A 502 -1.22 2.05 3.90
N GLU A 503 -1.20 2.09 5.24
CA GLU A 503 -1.31 0.89 6.08
C GLU A 503 -2.65 0.17 5.84
N ASP A 504 -3.78 0.91 5.85
CA ASP A 504 -5.12 0.39 5.58
C ASP A 504 -5.23 -0.20 4.18
N ALA A 505 -4.63 0.45 3.18
CA ALA A 505 -4.64 -0.05 1.81
C ALA A 505 -3.87 -1.37 1.67
N LEU A 506 -2.69 -1.49 2.29
CA LEU A 506 -1.88 -2.71 2.25
C LEU A 506 -2.56 -3.86 3.01
N ALA A 507 -3.03 -3.61 4.22
CA ALA A 507 -3.69 -4.62 5.03
C ALA A 507 -5.03 -5.03 4.42
N GLY A 508 -5.78 -4.08 3.86
CA GLY A 508 -7.02 -4.32 3.13
C GLY A 508 -6.81 -5.18 1.88
N GLU A 509 -5.75 -4.95 1.11
CA GLU A 509 -5.46 -5.77 -0.07
C GLU A 509 -5.06 -7.20 0.31
N LEU A 510 -4.25 -7.37 1.36
CA LEU A 510 -3.90 -8.69 1.86
C LEU A 510 -5.14 -9.43 2.41
N ALA A 511 -6.03 -8.74 3.11
CA ALA A 511 -7.25 -9.31 3.67
C ALA A 511 -8.32 -9.68 2.63
N LYS A 512 -8.29 -9.09 1.42
CA LYS A 512 -9.17 -9.49 0.31
C LYS A 512 -8.77 -10.83 -0.30
N GLY A 513 -7.49 -11.21 -0.19
CA GLY A 513 -6.98 -12.47 -0.70
C GLY A 513 -7.35 -13.63 0.22
N ASP A 514 -7.73 -14.76 -0.38
CA ASP A 514 -7.73 -16.06 0.28
C ASP A 514 -6.48 -16.87 -0.12
N ALA A 515 -6.25 -18.01 0.54
CA ALA A 515 -5.10 -18.88 0.28
C ALA A 515 -4.98 -19.37 -1.18
N LEU A 516 -6.06 -19.29 -1.96
CA LEU A 516 -6.14 -19.73 -3.35
C LEU A 516 -6.16 -18.57 -4.35
N THR A 517 -6.06 -17.33 -3.90
CA THR A 517 -6.10 -16.13 -4.76
C THR A 517 -4.90 -16.09 -5.70
N ASP A 518 -3.79 -16.66 -5.28
CA ASP A 518 -2.56 -16.77 -6.05
C ASP A 518 -2.70 -17.70 -7.28
N TYR A 519 -3.70 -18.58 -7.24
CA TYR A 519 -4.02 -19.54 -8.29
C TYR A 519 -5.16 -19.06 -9.20
N ASP A 520 -5.88 -18.00 -8.81
CA ASP A 520 -6.95 -17.37 -9.60
C ASP A 520 -6.37 -16.35 -10.59
N ILE A 521 -5.71 -16.86 -11.62
CA ILE A 521 -5.10 -16.06 -12.68
C ILE A 521 -6.08 -15.90 -13.86
N GLU A 522 -6.21 -14.68 -14.37
CA GLU A 522 -6.86 -14.42 -15.65
C GLU A 522 -5.93 -14.81 -16.79
N VAL A 523 -6.29 -15.86 -17.53
CA VAL A 523 -5.42 -16.51 -18.54
C VAL A 523 -5.46 -15.88 -19.93
N LEU A 524 -6.13 -14.73 -20.09
CA LEU A 524 -6.35 -14.12 -21.42
C LEU A 524 -5.03 -13.68 -22.07
N ASN A 525 -4.22 -12.93 -21.34
CA ASN A 525 -2.93 -12.42 -21.83
C ASN A 525 -1.95 -13.57 -22.11
N GLU A 526 -2.00 -14.64 -21.30
CA GLU A 526 -1.23 -15.86 -21.51
C GLU A 526 -1.64 -16.55 -22.81
N GLY A 527 -2.94 -16.65 -23.08
CA GLY A 527 -3.46 -17.24 -24.32
C GLY A 527 -2.98 -16.48 -25.56
N GLU A 528 -3.04 -15.15 -25.53
CA GLU A 528 -2.53 -14.29 -26.60
C GLU A 528 -1.03 -14.47 -26.82
N ALA A 529 -0.24 -14.45 -25.73
CA ALA A 529 1.21 -14.65 -25.79
C ALA A 529 1.59 -16.05 -26.30
N ILE A 530 0.89 -17.10 -25.89
CA ILE A 530 1.12 -18.47 -26.40
C ILE A 530 0.93 -18.50 -27.92
N ASN A 531 -0.17 -17.92 -28.41
CA ASN A 531 -0.48 -17.89 -29.84
C ASN A 531 0.55 -17.08 -30.64
N GLU A 532 0.97 -15.92 -30.11
CA GLU A 532 2.02 -15.09 -30.72
C GLU A 532 3.33 -15.88 -30.88
N TYR A 533 3.81 -16.51 -29.81
CA TYR A 533 5.10 -17.22 -29.83
C TYR A 533 5.07 -18.52 -30.62
N LEU A 534 3.93 -19.24 -30.64
CA LEU A 534 3.76 -20.39 -31.51
C LEU A 534 3.82 -19.99 -33.00
N ALA A 535 3.15 -18.89 -33.38
CA ALA A 535 3.22 -18.36 -34.73
C ALA A 535 4.65 -17.91 -35.12
N LEU A 536 5.37 -17.27 -34.18
CA LEU A 536 6.78 -16.89 -34.39
C LEU A 536 7.69 -18.11 -34.59
N LEU A 537 7.45 -19.21 -33.87
CA LEU A 537 8.17 -20.47 -34.05
C LEU A 537 7.90 -21.14 -35.40
N GLU A 538 6.66 -21.07 -35.90
CA GLU A 538 6.30 -21.57 -37.23
C GLU A 538 6.97 -20.75 -38.33
N SER A 539 6.97 -19.42 -38.21
CA SER A 539 7.69 -18.54 -39.12
C SER A 539 9.21 -18.78 -39.10
N ALA A 540 9.80 -18.96 -37.91
CA ALA A 540 11.22 -19.27 -37.77
C ALA A 540 11.57 -20.63 -38.38
N GLY A 541 10.74 -21.65 -38.16
CA GLY A 541 10.90 -22.98 -38.78
C GLY A 541 10.90 -22.94 -40.30
N ASN A 542 9.94 -22.22 -40.89
CA ASN A 542 9.84 -22.05 -42.35
C ASN A 542 11.05 -21.31 -42.93
N SER A 543 11.60 -20.33 -42.22
CA SER A 543 12.80 -19.60 -42.66
C SER A 543 14.07 -20.47 -42.64
N VAL A 544 14.20 -21.38 -41.68
CA VAL A 544 15.33 -22.32 -41.57
C VAL A 544 15.24 -23.41 -42.64
N GLU A 545 14.03 -23.89 -42.96
CA GLU A 545 13.82 -24.82 -44.07
C GLU A 545 14.08 -24.18 -45.44
N ALA A 546 13.64 -22.93 -45.64
CA ALA A 546 13.91 -22.18 -46.87
C ALA A 546 15.40 -21.81 -47.05
N SER A 547 16.18 -21.73 -45.96
CA SER A 547 17.63 -21.48 -46.01
C SER A 547 18.47 -22.75 -46.24
N ARG A 548 17.85 -23.94 -46.14
CA ARG A 548 18.49 -25.24 -46.34
C ARG A 548 18.20 -25.84 -47.73
N GLN A 549 17.27 -25.27 -48.48
CA GLN A 549 17.05 -25.52 -49.90
C GLN A 549 17.89 -24.54 -50.72
#